data_AF-A0A0Q5JCA3-F1
#
_entry.id   AF-A0A0Q5JCA3-F1
#
_cell.length_a   1.000
_cell.length_b   1.000
_cell.length_c   1.000
_cell.angle_alpha   90.00
_cell.angle_beta   90.00
_cell.angle_gamma   90.00
#
_symmetry.space_group_name_H-M   'P 1'
#
loop_
_entity.id
_entity.type
_entity.pdbx_description
1 polymer ?
#
loop_
_entity_poly.entity_id
_entity_poly.type
_entity_poly.pdbx_seq_one_letter_code
_entity_poly.pdbx_strand_id
1 'polypeptide(L)'
;MSPEATPPTDEPFNGQILIVTSEVRDGRLEVTAMVPQVAESGGLCTLTVPSTGASVTTQASEGKEVTYCGVMSVEAVEPAEDLAFTVSYESSTTRAESSLTTVEPAA
;
A
#
# COMPACT_ATOMS: atom_id res chain seq x y z
N MET A 1 -18.18 7.02 -43.41
CA MET A 1 -17.31 7.61 -42.37
C MET A 1 -17.24 6.66 -41.20
N SER A 2 -16.02 6.37 -40.74
CA SER A 2 -15.67 5.40 -39.69
C SER A 2 -16.29 5.73 -38.33
N PRO A 3 -16.49 4.74 -37.43
CA PRO A 3 -16.81 5.01 -36.04
C PRO A 3 -15.58 5.63 -35.35
N GLU A 4 -15.80 6.71 -34.62
CA GLU A 4 -14.82 7.34 -33.74
C GLU A 4 -14.62 6.41 -32.54
N ALA A 5 -13.47 5.75 -32.47
CA ALA A 5 -13.12 4.91 -31.33
C ALA A 5 -12.78 5.84 -30.15
N THR A 6 -13.67 5.92 -29.17
CA THR A 6 -13.37 6.50 -27.86
C THR A 6 -12.15 5.76 -27.29
N PRO A 7 -11.05 6.43 -26.91
CA PRO A 7 -9.99 5.74 -26.18
C PRO A 7 -10.59 5.25 -24.85
N PRO A 8 -10.28 4.03 -24.38
CA PRO A 8 -10.54 3.73 -22.99
C PRO A 8 -9.80 4.79 -22.19
N THR A 9 -10.52 5.55 -21.37
CA THR A 9 -9.88 6.29 -20.29
C THR A 9 -9.27 5.22 -19.41
N ASP A 10 -7.97 4.98 -19.59
CA ASP A 10 -7.11 4.17 -18.74
C ASP A 10 -6.94 4.94 -17.41
N GLU A 11 -8.07 5.25 -16.76
CA GLU A 11 -8.08 5.71 -15.39
C GLU A 11 -7.67 4.48 -14.59
N PRO A 12 -6.48 4.49 -13.95
CA PRO A 12 -6.03 3.34 -13.20
C PRO A 12 -7.07 3.03 -12.14
N PHE A 13 -7.39 1.74 -11.96
CA PHE A 13 -8.33 1.32 -10.94
C PHE A 13 -7.93 1.94 -9.61
N ASN A 14 -8.77 2.80 -9.04
CA ASN A 14 -8.58 3.39 -7.71
C ASN A 14 -9.01 2.37 -6.66
N GLY A 15 -8.15 1.37 -6.45
CA GLY A 15 -8.38 0.32 -5.47
C GLY A 15 -8.31 0.84 -4.04
N GLN A 16 -8.94 0.12 -3.12
CA GLN A 16 -8.72 0.31 -1.69
C GLN A 16 -7.57 -0.59 -1.24
N ILE A 17 -6.61 -0.07 -0.48
CA ILE A 17 -5.63 -0.92 0.20
C ILE A 17 -6.15 -1.35 1.56
N LEU A 18 -6.06 -2.64 1.85
CA LEU A 18 -6.37 -3.21 3.16
C LEU A 18 -5.07 -3.49 3.90
N ILE A 19 -4.91 -2.87 5.07
CA ILE A 19 -3.81 -3.19 5.99
C ILE A 19 -4.14 -4.54 6.65
N VAL A 20 -3.21 -5.48 6.56
CA VAL A 20 -3.37 -6.83 7.10
C VAL A 20 -2.75 -6.92 8.49
N THR A 21 -1.53 -6.38 8.65
CA THR A 21 -0.87 -6.24 9.95
C THR A 21 -0.10 -4.92 10.01
N SER A 22 0.00 -4.35 11.21
CA SER A 22 0.88 -3.23 11.52
C SER A 22 1.40 -3.38 12.93
N GLU A 23 2.71 -3.41 13.10
CA GLU A 23 3.32 -3.60 14.41
C GLU A 23 4.69 -2.95 14.51
N VAL A 24 5.06 -2.49 15.71
CA VAL A 24 6.41 -1.98 15.98
C VAL A 24 7.22 -3.06 16.69
N ARG A 25 8.28 -3.53 16.03
CA ARG A 25 9.23 -4.51 16.57
C ARG A 25 10.65 -3.99 16.45
N ASP A 26 11.43 -4.12 17.51
CA ASP A 26 12.84 -3.70 17.54
C ASP A 26 13.07 -2.25 17.04
N GLY A 27 12.14 -1.33 17.33
CA GLY A 27 12.22 0.07 16.89
C GLY A 27 11.92 0.28 15.39
N ARG A 28 11.28 -0.69 14.74
CA ARG A 28 10.86 -0.62 13.34
C ARG A 28 9.36 -0.88 13.24
N LEU A 29 8.67 -0.05 12.48
CA LEU A 29 7.29 -0.29 12.08
C LEU A 29 7.29 -1.26 10.89
N GLU A 30 6.69 -2.44 11.09
CA GLU A 30 6.46 -3.45 10.07
C GLU A 30 4.98 -3.45 9.69
N VAL A 31 4.70 -3.24 8.40
CA VAL A 31 3.34 -3.22 7.85
C VAL A 31 3.22 -4.20 6.70
N THR A 32 2.16 -4.98 6.71
CA THR A 32 1.73 -5.78 5.56
C THR A 32 0.37 -5.31 5.09
N ALA A 33 0.16 -5.32 3.78
CA ALA A 33 -1.07 -4.85 3.16
C ALA A 33 -1.41 -5.69 1.93
N MET A 34 -2.64 -5.58 1.46
CA MET A 34 -3.07 -6.18 0.22
C MET A 34 -4.04 -5.28 -0.54
N VAL A 35 -4.05 -5.43 -1.86
CA VAL A 35 -4.99 -4.77 -2.76
C VAL A 35 -5.98 -5.82 -3.25
N PRO A 36 -7.22 -5.84 -2.74
CA PRO A 36 -8.25 -6.76 -3.20
C PRO A 36 -8.69 -6.43 -4.63
N GLN A 37 -9.15 -7.45 -5.35
CA GLN A 37 -9.65 -7.35 -6.73
C GLN A 37 -8.60 -6.94 -7.77
N VAL A 38 -7.33 -6.86 -7.38
CA VAL A 38 -6.19 -6.57 -8.23
C VAL A 38 -5.29 -7.79 -8.19
N ALA A 39 -4.96 -8.36 -9.34
CA ALA A 39 -4.00 -9.46 -9.43
C ALA A 39 -3.02 -9.11 -10.54
N GLU A 40 -1.96 -8.40 -10.17
CA GLU A 40 -0.99 -7.86 -11.11
C GLU A 40 0.43 -8.05 -10.59
N SER A 41 1.30 -8.56 -11.45
CA SER A 41 2.74 -8.62 -11.20
C SER A 41 3.43 -7.27 -11.44
N GLY A 42 4.52 -7.01 -10.71
CA GLY A 42 5.39 -5.86 -10.96
C GLY A 42 4.91 -4.52 -10.39
N GLY A 43 3.81 -4.53 -9.62
CA GLY A 43 3.41 -3.36 -8.83
C GLY A 43 4.36 -3.11 -7.65
N LEU A 44 4.34 -1.89 -7.14
CA LEU A 44 5.15 -1.44 -6.00
C LEU A 44 4.23 -0.97 -4.89
N CYS A 45 4.52 -1.39 -3.66
CA CYS A 45 3.87 -0.86 -2.47
C CYS A 45 4.81 0.08 -1.73
N THR A 46 4.33 1.27 -1.39
CA THR A 46 5.10 2.27 -0.64
C THR A 46 4.41 2.54 0.69
N LEU A 47 5.09 2.27 1.79
CA LEU A 47 4.69 2.68 3.13
C LEU A 47 5.26 4.07 3.41
N THR A 48 4.44 4.98 3.93
CA THR A 48 4.83 6.34 4.32
C THR A 48 4.37 6.64 5.74
N VAL A 49 5.24 7.26 6.54
CA VAL A 49 4.94 7.76 7.88
C VAL A 49 4.91 9.29 7.81
N PRO A 50 3.73 9.94 7.77
CA PRO A 50 3.63 11.37 7.50
C PRO A 50 4.30 12.27 8.55
N SER A 51 4.35 11.85 9.82
CA SER A 51 4.94 12.64 10.91
C SER A 51 6.45 12.87 10.72
N THR A 52 7.13 11.91 10.08
CA THR A 52 8.58 11.91 9.90
C THR A 52 9.01 12.08 8.44
N GLY A 53 8.09 11.83 7.51
CA GLY A 53 8.39 11.72 6.08
C GLY A 53 9.15 10.45 5.70
N ALA A 54 9.33 9.51 6.63
CA ALA A 54 9.98 8.25 6.34
C ALA A 54 9.12 7.42 5.37
N SER A 55 9.76 6.82 4.38
CA SER A 55 9.08 5.93 3.43
C SER A 55 9.97 4.76 3.03
N VAL A 56 9.32 3.65 2.68
CA VAL A 56 9.97 2.47 2.10
C VAL A 56 9.09 1.91 0.99
N THR A 57 9.72 1.51 -0.10
CA THR A 57 9.05 0.87 -1.23
C THR A 57 9.48 -0.59 -1.32
N THR A 58 8.50 -1.47 -1.54
CA THR A 58 8.70 -2.91 -1.73
C THR A 58 7.98 -3.39 -2.98
N GLN A 59 8.46 -4.50 -3.55
CA GLN A 59 7.75 -5.13 -4.66
C GLN A 59 6.48 -5.81 -4.15
N ALA A 60 5.39 -5.58 -4.88
CA ALA A 60 4.16 -6.31 -4.68
C ALA A 60 4.25 -7.69 -5.36
N SER A 61 3.55 -8.66 -4.78
CA SER A 61 3.44 -10.01 -5.32
C SER A 61 2.03 -10.28 -5.78
N GLU A 62 1.89 -10.72 -7.04
CA GLU A 62 0.61 -11.15 -7.58
C GLU A 62 0.12 -12.40 -6.83
N GLY A 63 -1.11 -12.34 -6.34
CA GLY A 63 -1.83 -13.47 -5.76
C GLY A 63 -3.09 -13.79 -6.57
N LYS A 64 -3.91 -14.71 -6.05
CA LYS A 64 -5.20 -15.02 -6.67
C LYS A 64 -6.22 -13.93 -6.32
N GLU A 65 -6.59 -13.13 -7.31
CA GLU A 65 -7.60 -12.05 -7.19
C GLU A 65 -7.21 -10.92 -6.22
N VAL A 66 -5.97 -10.95 -5.71
CA VAL A 66 -5.41 -9.97 -4.78
C VAL A 66 -3.93 -9.78 -5.06
N THR A 67 -3.41 -8.60 -4.76
CA THR A 67 -1.99 -8.29 -4.84
C THR A 67 -1.49 -8.03 -3.43
N TYR A 68 -0.46 -8.76 -3.01
CA TYR A 68 0.11 -8.64 -1.67
C TYR A 68 1.28 -7.66 -1.68
N CYS A 69 1.25 -6.70 -0.77
CA CYS A 69 2.43 -5.92 -0.43
C CYS A 69 3.32 -6.78 0.47
N GLY A 70 4.60 -6.88 0.12
CA GLY A 70 5.59 -7.48 1.02
C GLY A 70 5.65 -6.73 2.36
N VAL A 71 6.37 -7.32 3.33
CA VAL A 71 6.62 -6.64 4.61
C VAL A 71 7.40 -5.35 4.35
N MET A 72 6.75 -4.22 4.59
CA MET A 72 7.34 -2.90 4.51
C MET A 72 7.84 -2.53 5.91
N SER A 73 9.13 -2.21 6.04
CA SER A 73 9.72 -1.83 7.33
C SER A 73 10.38 -0.46 7.28
N VAL A 74 9.98 0.42 8.20
CA VAL A 74 10.55 1.76 8.39
C VAL A 74 10.96 1.95 9.85
N GLU A 75 11.90 2.85 10.11
CA GLU A 75 12.29 3.17 11.48
C GLU A 75 11.15 3.87 12.22
N ALA A 76 10.82 3.36 13.41
CA ALA A 76 9.82 3.92 14.30
C ALA A 76 10.53 4.85 15.30
N VAL A 77 10.56 6.15 14.99
CA VAL A 77 11.14 7.18 15.88
C VAL A 77 10.18 7.65 16.97
N GLU A 78 8.89 7.34 16.82
CA GLU A 78 7.83 7.68 17.76
C GLU A 78 7.28 6.40 18.43
N PRO A 79 6.66 6.50 19.62
CA PRO A 79 5.99 5.35 20.23
C PRO A 79 4.85 4.85 19.33
N ALA A 80 4.59 3.53 19.38
CA ALA A 80 3.63 2.87 18.48
C ALA A 80 2.23 3.50 18.51
N GLU A 81 1.76 3.93 19.68
CA GLU A 81 0.44 4.54 19.87
C GLU A 81 0.25 5.88 19.14
N ASP A 82 1.34 6.60 18.87
CA ASP A 82 1.34 7.88 18.15
C ASP A 82 1.72 7.71 16.67
N LEU A 83 2.16 6.52 16.25
CA LEU A 83 2.57 6.26 14.88
C LEU A 83 1.36 6.07 13.96
N ALA A 84 1.27 6.95 12.98
CA ALA A 84 0.33 6.85 11.87
C ALA A 84 1.06 6.66 10.54
N PHE A 85 0.48 5.88 9.64
CA PHE A 85 1.06 5.55 8.35
C PHE A 85 0.00 5.45 7.25
N THR A 86 0.46 5.56 6.01
CA THR A 86 -0.30 5.24 4.80
C THR A 86 0.47 4.25 3.96
N VAL A 87 -0.26 3.43 3.21
CA VAL A 87 0.30 2.56 2.18
C VAL A 87 -0.28 2.98 0.85
N SER A 88 0.55 3.10 -0.17
CA SER A 88 0.15 3.25 -1.56
C SER A 88 0.63 2.07 -2.39
N TYR A 89 -0.10 1.77 -3.46
CA TYR A 89 0.24 0.76 -4.44
C TYR A 89 0.16 1.39 -5.82
N GLU A 90 1.17 1.12 -6.64
CA GLU A 90 1.23 1.60 -8.01
C GLU A 90 1.71 0.49 -8.94
N SER A 91 0.98 0.27 -10.02
CA SER A 91 1.36 -0.57 -11.15
C SER A 91 1.19 0.20 -12.46
N SER A 92 1.39 -0.49 -13.59
CA SER A 92 1.13 0.09 -14.92
C SER A 92 -0.32 0.51 -15.13
N THR A 93 -1.26 -0.13 -14.45
CA THR A 93 -2.71 -0.09 -14.75
C THR A 93 -3.56 0.21 -13.52
N THR A 94 -2.97 0.19 -12.32
CA THR A 94 -3.71 0.30 -11.07
C THR A 94 -2.97 1.21 -10.09
N ARG A 95 -3.73 2.04 -9.36
CA ARG A 95 -3.23 2.88 -8.28
C ARG A 95 -4.16 2.75 -7.09
N ALA A 96 -3.65 2.43 -5.93
CA ALA A 96 -4.47 2.30 -4.73
C ALA A 96 -3.79 3.00 -3.56
N GLU A 97 -4.57 3.48 -2.60
CA GLU A 97 -4.05 4.08 -1.36
C GLU A 97 -4.91 3.63 -0.18
N SER A 98 -4.28 3.44 0.97
CA SER A 98 -4.98 3.20 2.23
C SER A 98 -5.41 4.52 2.86
N SER A 99 -6.41 4.47 3.74
CA SER A 99 -6.61 5.59 4.67
C SER A 99 -5.42 5.70 5.64
N LEU A 100 -5.26 6.88 6.25
CA LEU A 100 -4.32 7.07 7.35
C LEU A 100 -4.69 6.12 8.49
N THR A 101 -3.77 5.24 8.84
CA THR A 101 -3.97 4.16 9.81
C THR A 101 -2.98 4.32 10.96
N THR A 102 -3.43 4.10 12.20
CA THR A 102 -2.57 4.07 13.39
C THR A 102 -2.15 2.65 13.71
N VAL A 103 -0.96 2.46 14.29
CA VAL A 103 -0.54 1.14 14.75
C VAL A 103 -1.44 0.71 15.91
N GLU A 104 -2.09 -0.45 15.79
CA GLU A 104 -2.85 -1.01 16.91
C GLU A 104 -1.89 -1.42 18.04
N PRO A 105 -2.15 -1.03 19.30
CA PRO A 105 -1.35 -1.50 20.42
C PRO A 105 -1.55 -3.01 20.59
N ALA A 106 -0.46 -3.75 20.75
CA ALA A 106 -0.52 -5.14 21.17
C ALA A 106 -1.10 -5.19 22.59
N ALA A 107 -2.29 -5.76 22.73
CA ALA A 107 -2.99 -5.94 24.01
C ALA A 107 -2.28 -6.92 24.95
#